data_AF-A0A8B4GHR0-F1
#
_entry.id   AF-A0A8B4GHR0-F1
#
_cell.length_a   1.000
_cell.length_b   1.000
_cell.length_c   1.000
_cell.angle_alpha   90.00
_cell.angle_beta   90.00
_cell.angle_gamma   90.00
#
_symmetry.space_group_name_H-M   'P 1'
#
loop_
_entity.id
_entity.type
_entity.pdbx_description
1 polymer ?
#
loop_
_entity_poly.entity_id
_entity_poly.type
_entity_poly.pdbx_seq_one_letter_code
_entity_poly.pdbx_strand_id
1 'polypeptide(L)'
;MTQYVFAPPAPVTVPVVGSDKQFPVRRVYCVGRNYAAHAREMGFDPDREPPFFFCKPADAVVPVAAGETLTLPYPAQTDNYHYEIELVVAIGKRGNDIPLEKAHEYIWGYATGLDMTRRDRQMDMRQMGRPWEIGKSFDLSAPIAPLHKAGDSADVNHAPIWLQVNGSDRQRSDIRHLIWSVNETISYLSGFFELQPGDLIFTGTPEGVGAVVKGDVITGNVEGLTPIAVKIV
;
A
#
# COMPACT_ATOMS: atom_id res chain seq x y z
N MET A 1 6.89 -8.19 33.75
CA MET A 1 7.54 -7.98 32.44
C MET A 1 7.74 -9.33 31.81
N THR A 2 7.36 -9.50 30.55
CA THR A 2 7.64 -10.73 29.80
C THR A 2 9.16 -10.86 29.63
N GLN A 3 9.72 -12.03 29.93
CA GLN A 3 11.13 -12.33 29.66
C GLN A 3 11.22 -12.97 28.29
N TYR A 4 11.96 -12.35 27.38
CA TYR A 4 12.22 -12.89 26.05
C TYR A 4 13.62 -13.53 26.01
N VAL A 5 13.78 -14.55 25.17
CA VAL A 5 15.08 -15.23 24.96
C VAL A 5 16.12 -14.34 24.26
N PHE A 6 15.66 -13.31 23.55
CA PHE A 6 16.45 -12.22 22.97
C PHE A 6 15.56 -10.98 22.85
N ALA A 7 16.15 -9.80 22.67
CA ALA A 7 15.37 -8.57 22.48
C ALA A 7 14.56 -8.65 21.17
N PRO A 8 13.22 -8.51 21.20
CA PRO A 8 12.44 -8.46 19.97
C PRO A 8 12.81 -7.21 19.17
N PRO A 9 12.72 -7.24 17.84
CA PRO A 9 12.86 -6.04 17.03
C PRO A 9 11.81 -5.01 17.48
N ALA A 10 12.19 -3.73 17.45
CA ALA A 10 11.23 -2.66 17.67
C ALA A 10 10.13 -2.72 16.59
N PRO A 11 8.85 -2.44 16.93
CA PRO A 11 7.82 -2.33 15.92
C PRO A 11 8.20 -1.30 14.86
N VAL A 12 7.94 -1.59 13.59
CA VAL A 12 8.01 -0.57 12.55
C VAL A 12 6.94 0.48 12.82
N THR A 13 7.30 1.75 12.66
CA THR A 13 6.39 2.86 12.88
C THR A 13 6.42 3.85 11.73
N VAL A 14 5.30 4.49 11.41
CA VAL A 14 5.19 5.51 10.37
C VAL A 14 5.04 6.90 11.01
N PRO A 15 5.82 7.92 10.59
CA PRO A 15 5.68 9.28 11.11
C PRO A 15 4.30 9.87 10.86
N VAL A 16 3.84 10.73 11.77
CA VAL A 16 2.58 11.45 11.66
C VAL A 16 2.86 12.91 11.33
N VAL A 17 2.24 13.42 10.26
CA VAL A 17 2.39 14.83 9.87
C VAL A 17 1.91 15.76 11.00
N GLY A 18 2.70 16.80 11.27
CA GLY A 18 2.39 17.79 12.30
C GLY A 18 2.47 17.27 13.74
N SER A 19 3.16 16.15 13.98
CA SER A 19 3.25 15.48 15.27
C SER A 19 4.63 14.84 15.48
N ASP A 20 5.07 14.76 16.73
CA ASP A 20 6.26 13.98 17.16
C ASP A 20 5.95 12.48 17.34
N LYS A 21 4.66 12.14 17.42
CA LYS A 21 4.16 10.76 17.53
C LYS A 21 4.37 9.95 16.24
N GLN A 22 4.45 8.64 16.45
CA GLN A 22 4.58 7.63 15.40
C GLN A 22 3.38 6.67 15.44
N PHE A 23 2.95 6.18 14.28
CA PHE A 23 1.91 5.16 14.15
C PHE A 23 2.55 3.76 14.12
N PRO A 24 2.32 2.89 15.12
CA PRO A 24 2.93 1.56 15.16
C PRO A 24 2.22 0.61 14.20
N VAL A 25 2.96 0.03 13.25
CA VAL A 25 2.42 -0.89 12.25
C VAL A 25 2.21 -2.26 12.86
N ARG A 26 1.04 -2.86 12.60
CA ARG A 26 0.69 -4.23 13.01
C ARG A 26 0.69 -5.18 11.80
N ARG A 27 -0.36 -5.18 10.98
CA ARG A 27 -0.42 -5.94 9.71
C ARG A 27 -0.53 -5.01 8.54
N VAL A 28 -0.06 -5.46 7.38
CA VAL A 28 -0.22 -4.76 6.11
C VAL A 28 -1.05 -5.63 5.18
N TYR A 29 -2.27 -5.18 4.92
CA TYR A 29 -3.18 -5.79 3.94
C TYR A 29 -3.07 -5.03 2.62
N CYS A 30 -3.24 -5.73 1.52
CA CYS A 30 -3.19 -5.16 0.18
C CYS A 30 -4.35 -5.71 -0.65
N VAL A 31 -5.01 -4.83 -1.43
CA VAL A 31 -6.14 -5.21 -2.29
C VAL A 31 -5.65 -5.39 -3.73
N GLY A 32 -5.82 -6.60 -4.26
CA GLY A 32 -5.46 -6.86 -5.65
C GLY A 32 -6.52 -6.39 -6.64
N ARG A 33 -6.08 -5.77 -7.75
CA ARG A 33 -6.91 -5.37 -8.90
C ARG A 33 -8.09 -4.46 -8.56
N ASN A 34 -7.89 -3.50 -7.65
CA ASN A 34 -8.98 -2.64 -7.21
C ASN A 34 -9.24 -1.41 -8.11
N TYR A 35 -8.66 -1.34 -9.31
CA TYR A 35 -8.97 -0.33 -10.34
C TYR A 35 -9.37 -1.03 -11.63
N ALA A 36 -10.51 -0.64 -12.23
CA ALA A 36 -11.05 -1.33 -13.39
C ALA A 36 -10.11 -1.31 -14.61
N ALA A 37 -9.42 -0.19 -14.84
CA ALA A 37 -8.44 -0.09 -15.92
C ALA A 37 -7.21 -1.00 -15.69
N HIS A 38 -6.72 -1.08 -14.44
CA HIS A 38 -5.64 -1.98 -14.08
C HIS A 38 -6.05 -3.46 -14.15
N ALA A 39 -7.28 -3.80 -13.76
CA ALA A 39 -7.81 -5.16 -13.90
C ALA A 39 -7.80 -5.61 -15.39
N ARG A 40 -8.23 -4.72 -16.30
CA ARG A 40 -8.17 -4.94 -17.75
C ARG A 40 -6.74 -5.05 -18.28
N GLU A 41 -5.82 -4.20 -17.83
CA GLU A 41 -4.39 -4.26 -18.18
C GLU A 41 -3.77 -5.62 -17.83
N MET A 42 -4.20 -6.21 -16.71
CA MET A 42 -3.75 -7.52 -16.25
C MET A 42 -4.47 -8.70 -16.92
N GLY A 43 -5.38 -8.45 -17.86
CA GLY A 43 -6.09 -9.45 -18.66
C GLY A 43 -7.39 -9.98 -18.03
N PHE A 44 -8.04 -9.22 -17.16
CA PHE A 44 -9.30 -9.60 -16.49
C PHE A 44 -10.47 -8.73 -16.95
N ASP A 45 -11.67 -9.31 -16.97
CA ASP A 45 -12.92 -8.59 -17.23
C ASP A 45 -13.46 -8.02 -15.90
N PRO A 46 -13.53 -6.69 -15.72
CA PRO A 46 -13.95 -6.10 -14.45
C PRO A 46 -15.48 -6.07 -14.35
N ASP A 47 -16.11 -7.24 -14.28
CA ASP A 47 -17.32 -7.37 -13.47
C ASP A 47 -16.90 -7.24 -11.99
N ARG A 48 -17.81 -6.82 -11.09
CA ARG A 48 -17.51 -6.70 -9.64
C ARG A 48 -17.31 -8.07 -8.99
N GLU A 49 -16.29 -8.80 -9.41
CA GLU A 49 -15.77 -9.95 -8.70
C GLU A 49 -15.33 -9.51 -7.29
N PRO A 50 -15.54 -10.36 -6.27
CA PRO A 50 -15.11 -10.04 -4.90
C PRO A 50 -13.63 -9.62 -4.86
N PRO A 51 -13.25 -8.65 -4.01
CA PRO A 51 -11.86 -8.30 -3.86
C PRO A 51 -11.08 -9.51 -3.33
N PHE A 52 -9.81 -9.62 -3.71
CA PHE A 52 -8.90 -10.55 -3.07
C PHE A 52 -7.80 -9.78 -2.35
N PHE A 53 -7.33 -10.38 -1.25
CA PHE A 53 -6.36 -9.76 -0.37
C PHE A 53 -5.09 -10.59 -0.30
N PHE A 54 -3.96 -9.91 -0.18
CA PHE A 54 -2.69 -10.49 0.24
C PHE A 54 -2.10 -9.61 1.33
N CYS A 55 -0.99 -10.05 1.93
CA CYS A 55 -0.37 -9.33 3.03
C CYS A 55 1.11 -9.08 2.75
N LYS A 56 1.63 -8.02 3.38
CA LYS A 56 3.07 -7.82 3.58
C LYS A 56 3.37 -7.90 5.08
N PRO A 57 4.56 -8.36 5.49
CA PRO A 57 4.93 -8.30 6.89
C PRO A 57 5.18 -6.83 7.30
N ALA A 58 5.00 -6.51 8.58
CA ALA A 58 5.12 -5.13 9.06
C ALA A 58 6.51 -4.53 8.82
N ASP A 59 7.55 -5.37 8.85
CA ASP A 59 8.95 -5.00 8.60
C ASP A 59 9.31 -4.85 7.10
N ALA A 60 8.37 -5.14 6.18
CA ALA A 60 8.50 -4.70 4.80
C ALA A 60 8.16 -3.22 4.60
N VAL A 61 7.51 -2.58 5.59
CA VAL A 61 7.16 -1.17 5.53
C VAL A 61 8.40 -0.31 5.74
N VAL A 62 8.61 0.65 4.83
CA VAL A 62 9.75 1.58 4.88
C VAL A 62 9.24 3.01 4.92
N PRO A 63 9.21 3.66 6.09
CA PRO A 63 8.81 5.05 6.18
C PRO A 63 9.77 5.96 5.42
N VAL A 64 9.22 6.84 4.60
CA VAL A 64 9.96 7.88 3.86
C VAL A 64 9.59 9.20 4.48
N ALA A 65 10.57 9.92 5.05
CA ALA A 65 10.30 11.23 5.64
C ALA A 65 9.88 12.25 4.57
N ALA A 66 9.07 13.24 4.96
CA ALA A 66 8.63 14.28 4.05
C ALA A 66 9.82 15.06 3.48
N GLY A 67 9.90 15.16 2.15
CA GLY A 67 10.99 15.85 1.46
C GLY A 67 12.29 15.03 1.33
N GLU A 68 12.34 13.81 1.85
CA GLU A 68 13.46 12.90 1.66
C GLU A 68 13.22 11.93 0.49
N THR A 69 14.31 11.41 -0.08
CA THR A 69 14.26 10.35 -1.08
C THR A 69 14.81 9.06 -0.47
N LEU A 70 13.95 8.04 -0.38
CA LEU A 70 14.38 6.73 0.07
C LEU A 70 15.36 6.12 -0.93
N THR A 71 16.51 5.67 -0.46
CA THR A 71 17.42 4.84 -1.26
C THR A 71 17.01 3.38 -1.07
N LEU A 72 16.39 2.78 -2.10
CA LEU A 72 15.81 1.44 -2.04
C LEU A 72 16.65 0.46 -2.88
N PRO A 73 17.28 -0.55 -2.27
CA PRO A 73 18.03 -1.54 -3.03
C PRO A 73 17.11 -2.32 -3.98
N TYR A 74 17.58 -2.55 -5.20
CA TYR A 74 16.94 -3.45 -6.14
C TYR A 74 16.93 -4.88 -5.54
N PRO A 75 15.76 -5.52 -5.41
CA PRO A 75 15.66 -6.77 -4.66
C PRO A 75 16.32 -7.94 -5.39
N ALA A 76 16.82 -8.91 -4.62
CA ALA A 76 17.34 -10.15 -5.19
C ALA A 76 16.22 -11.01 -5.81
N GLN A 77 16.62 -11.94 -6.71
CA GLN A 77 15.72 -12.93 -7.33
C GLN A 77 14.60 -12.32 -8.18
N THR A 78 14.87 -11.22 -8.87
CA THR A 78 13.96 -10.67 -9.89
C THR A 78 14.74 -9.95 -10.98
N ASP A 79 14.27 -10.03 -12.21
CA ASP A 79 14.71 -9.17 -13.32
C ASP A 79 13.58 -8.25 -13.79
N ASN A 80 12.45 -8.24 -13.08
CA ASN A 80 11.26 -7.50 -13.44
C ASN A 80 10.61 -6.88 -12.18
N TYR A 81 11.22 -5.80 -11.69
CA TYR A 81 10.82 -5.13 -10.46
C TYR A 81 9.87 -3.96 -10.75
N HIS A 82 8.62 -4.05 -10.28
CA HIS A 82 7.57 -3.10 -10.59
C HIS A 82 7.24 -2.13 -9.43
N TYR A 83 6.85 -0.92 -9.81
CA TYR A 83 6.14 0.04 -8.96
C TYR A 83 4.63 -0.10 -9.08
N GLU A 84 3.92 0.25 -8.01
CA GLU A 84 2.46 0.35 -7.92
C GLU A 84 2.13 1.47 -6.91
N ILE A 85 1.66 2.63 -7.36
CA ILE A 85 1.26 3.74 -6.46
C ILE A 85 -0.12 3.47 -5.85
N GLU A 86 -0.23 3.61 -4.53
CA GLU A 86 -1.47 3.33 -3.82
C GLU A 86 -1.79 4.36 -2.74
N LEU A 87 -3.09 4.53 -2.49
CA LEU A 87 -3.58 5.08 -1.22
C LEU A 87 -3.41 4.01 -0.13
N VAL A 88 -2.85 4.41 1.00
CA VAL A 88 -2.74 3.58 2.20
C VAL A 88 -3.65 4.12 3.28
N VAL A 89 -4.47 3.24 3.86
CA VAL A 89 -5.39 3.54 4.95
C VAL A 89 -4.85 2.95 6.24
N ALA A 90 -4.75 3.77 7.29
CA ALA A 90 -4.32 3.34 8.61
C ALA A 90 -5.53 3.13 9.53
N ILE A 91 -5.63 1.96 10.17
CA ILE A 91 -6.73 1.59 11.06
C ILE A 91 -6.42 2.04 12.50
N GLY A 92 -7.37 2.73 13.13
CA GLY A 92 -7.26 3.25 14.50
C GLY A 92 -8.15 2.57 15.52
N LYS A 93 -9.07 1.70 15.10
CA LYS A 93 -10.06 1.06 15.97
C LYS A 93 -10.14 -0.43 15.67
N ARG A 94 -10.34 -1.23 16.71
CA ARG A 94 -10.56 -2.67 16.59
C ARG A 94 -11.98 -2.96 16.08
N GLY A 95 -12.13 -3.86 15.10
CA GLY A 95 -13.45 -4.28 14.61
C GLY A 95 -13.42 -5.55 13.77
N ASN A 96 -14.54 -6.26 13.75
CA ASN A 96 -14.83 -7.45 12.94
C ASN A 96 -16.25 -7.29 12.38
N ASP A 97 -16.52 -7.81 11.18
CA ASP A 97 -17.81 -7.66 10.48
C ASP A 97 -18.33 -6.21 10.49
N ILE A 98 -17.45 -5.27 10.16
CA ILE A 98 -17.70 -3.83 10.24
C ILE A 98 -18.75 -3.45 9.18
N PRO A 99 -19.89 -2.85 9.59
CA PRO A 99 -20.88 -2.36 8.64
C PRO A 99 -20.31 -1.29 7.72
N LEU A 100 -20.64 -1.33 6.43
CA LEU A 100 -20.14 -0.43 5.39
C LEU A 100 -20.25 1.05 5.79
N GLU A 101 -21.41 1.44 6.32
CA GLU A 101 -21.73 2.80 6.73
C GLU A 101 -20.89 3.29 7.93
N LYS A 102 -20.28 2.39 8.69
CA LYS A 102 -19.42 2.69 9.85
C LYS A 102 -17.93 2.53 9.56
N ALA A 103 -17.55 1.99 8.41
CA ALA A 103 -16.15 1.69 8.09
C ALA A 103 -15.21 2.90 8.24
N HIS A 104 -15.68 4.08 7.85
CA HIS A 104 -14.93 5.34 7.96
C HIS A 104 -14.53 5.70 9.41
N GLU A 105 -15.32 5.29 10.41
CA GLU A 105 -15.02 5.54 11.83
C GLU A 105 -13.80 4.76 12.35
N TYR A 106 -13.37 3.72 11.61
CA TYR A 106 -12.22 2.89 11.97
C TYR A 106 -10.91 3.43 11.41
N ILE A 107 -10.99 4.40 10.51
CA ILE A 107 -9.83 4.99 9.84
C ILE A 107 -9.21 6.02 10.78
N TRP A 108 -7.93 5.82 11.07
CA TRP A 108 -7.11 6.80 11.77
C TRP A 108 -6.58 7.88 10.82
N GLY A 109 -6.15 7.46 9.62
CA GLY A 109 -5.50 8.36 8.68
C GLY A 109 -5.12 7.71 7.35
N TYR A 110 -4.42 8.49 6.52
CA TYR A 110 -4.08 8.14 5.15
C TYR A 110 -2.62 8.48 4.83
N ALA A 111 -2.01 7.74 3.91
CA ALA A 111 -0.70 8.05 3.34
C ALA A 111 -0.63 7.65 1.86
N THR A 112 0.34 8.22 1.16
CA THR A 112 0.81 7.71 -0.13
C THR A 112 1.75 6.52 0.12
N GLY A 113 1.57 5.40 -0.59
CA GLY A 113 2.45 4.24 -0.50
C GLY A 113 2.76 3.61 -1.84
N LEU A 114 3.76 2.72 -1.84
CA LEU A 114 4.15 1.93 -3.00
C LEU A 114 4.06 0.43 -2.70
N ASP A 115 3.28 -0.31 -3.49
CA ASP A 115 3.32 -1.77 -3.49
C ASP A 115 4.38 -2.28 -4.48
N MET A 116 5.63 -2.29 -3.99
CA MET A 116 6.75 -2.75 -4.80
C MET A 116 6.67 -4.26 -5.03
N THR A 117 6.89 -4.69 -6.27
CA THR A 117 6.55 -6.06 -6.70
C THR A 117 7.64 -6.71 -7.53
N ARG A 118 8.06 -7.93 -7.18
CA ARG A 118 8.86 -8.80 -8.06
C ARG A 118 7.92 -9.47 -9.05
N ARG A 119 7.63 -8.80 -10.17
CA ARG A 119 6.52 -9.13 -11.07
C ARG A 119 6.67 -10.50 -11.70
N ASP A 120 7.88 -10.84 -12.12
CA ASP A 120 8.22 -12.18 -12.63
C ASP A 120 7.84 -13.27 -11.62
N ARG A 121 8.26 -13.14 -10.35
CA ARG A 121 7.93 -14.11 -9.29
C ARG A 121 6.43 -14.16 -9.00
N GLN A 122 5.76 -13.02 -8.97
CA GLN A 122 4.30 -12.96 -8.76
C GLN A 122 3.54 -13.66 -9.90
N MET A 123 3.95 -13.46 -11.15
CA MET A 123 3.33 -14.09 -12.30
C MET A 123 3.56 -15.61 -12.32
N ASP A 124 4.77 -16.07 -12.01
CA ASP A 124 5.09 -17.50 -11.89
C ASP A 124 4.20 -18.18 -10.85
N MET A 125 4.07 -17.58 -9.65
CA MET A 125 3.24 -18.14 -8.60
C MET A 125 1.76 -18.16 -8.99
N ARG A 126 1.28 -17.10 -9.63
CA ARG A 126 -0.10 -17.04 -10.17
C ARG A 126 -0.36 -18.17 -11.17
N GLN A 127 0.55 -18.40 -12.12
CA GLN A 127 0.40 -19.46 -13.13
C GLN A 127 0.37 -20.85 -12.50
N MET A 128 1.11 -21.06 -11.42
CA MET A 128 1.15 -22.33 -10.69
C MET A 128 0.03 -22.49 -9.65
N GLY A 129 -0.86 -21.49 -9.48
CA GLY A 129 -1.86 -21.49 -8.42
C GLY A 129 -1.27 -21.47 -7.01
N ARG A 130 -0.09 -20.86 -6.85
CA ARG A 130 0.67 -20.80 -5.60
C ARG A 130 0.52 -19.44 -4.89
N PRO A 131 0.83 -19.38 -3.59
CA PRO A 131 0.87 -18.13 -2.82
C PRO A 131 1.87 -17.10 -3.40
N TRP A 132 1.57 -15.80 -3.27
CA TRP A 132 2.28 -14.70 -3.96
C TRP A 132 3.43 -14.07 -3.14
N GLU A 133 3.78 -14.63 -1.99
CA GLU A 133 4.66 -14.02 -0.98
C GLU A 133 6.04 -13.69 -1.56
N ILE A 134 6.62 -14.55 -2.39
CA ILE A 134 7.90 -14.26 -3.03
C ILE A 134 7.81 -13.11 -4.04
N GLY A 135 6.62 -12.81 -4.57
CA GLY A 135 6.36 -11.68 -5.46
C GLY A 135 6.02 -10.38 -4.73
N LYS A 136 5.30 -10.46 -3.60
CA LYS A 136 4.68 -9.30 -2.94
C LYS A 136 5.19 -9.03 -1.52
N SER A 137 5.65 -10.02 -0.77
CA SER A 137 5.86 -9.95 0.68
C SER A 137 7.35 -10.05 1.06
N PHE A 138 8.19 -9.33 0.31
CA PHE A 138 9.65 -9.37 0.47
C PHE A 138 10.19 -8.14 1.18
N ASP A 139 11.48 -8.17 1.51
CA ASP A 139 12.16 -7.11 2.24
C ASP A 139 11.96 -5.74 1.57
N LEU A 140 11.64 -4.73 2.38
CA LEU A 140 11.49 -3.33 1.96
C LEU A 140 10.45 -3.09 0.83
N SER A 141 9.48 -4.00 0.68
CA SER A 141 8.51 -3.97 -0.42
C SER A 141 7.35 -3.00 -0.24
N ALA A 142 7.28 -2.24 0.85
CA ALA A 142 6.22 -1.27 1.12
C ALA A 142 6.73 0.11 1.58
N PRO A 143 7.41 0.89 0.72
CA PRO A 143 7.67 2.30 0.99
C PRO A 143 6.37 3.06 1.27
N ILE A 144 6.38 3.91 2.30
CA ILE A 144 5.20 4.70 2.70
C ILE A 144 5.60 6.10 3.15
N ALA A 145 4.85 7.11 2.71
CA ALA A 145 5.00 8.50 3.17
C ALA A 145 4.44 8.66 4.60
N PRO A 146 4.66 9.81 5.26
CA PRO A 146 4.08 10.09 6.57
C PRO A 146 2.56 10.08 6.53
N LEU A 147 1.93 9.62 7.60
CA LEU A 147 0.47 9.57 7.72
C LEU A 147 -0.10 10.94 8.07
N HIS A 148 -1.21 11.27 7.40
CA HIS A 148 -2.10 12.38 7.73
C HIS A 148 -3.30 11.84 8.50
N LYS A 149 -3.76 12.56 9.52
CA LYS A 149 -5.00 12.17 10.21
C LYS A 149 -6.18 12.31 9.27
N ALA A 150 -7.17 11.43 9.42
CA ALA A 150 -8.35 11.43 8.56
C ALA A 150 -9.09 12.78 8.57
N GLY A 151 -9.16 13.45 9.73
CA GLY A 151 -9.79 14.77 9.86
C GLY A 151 -9.06 15.91 9.15
N ASP A 152 -7.78 15.75 8.84
CA ASP A 152 -6.95 16.75 8.14
C ASP A 152 -6.90 16.48 6.62
N SER A 153 -7.41 15.32 6.18
CA SER A 153 -7.34 14.83 4.78
C SER A 153 -8.71 14.87 4.12
N ALA A 154 -9.35 16.05 4.13
CA ALA A 154 -10.66 16.23 3.52
C ALA A 154 -10.63 15.80 2.03
N ASP A 155 -11.63 15.02 1.62
CA ASP A 155 -11.84 14.59 0.23
C ASP A 155 -10.83 13.60 -0.38
N VAL A 156 -10.07 12.85 0.44
CA VAL A 156 -9.12 11.82 -0.07
C VAL A 156 -9.79 10.77 -0.98
N ASN A 157 -11.09 10.52 -0.81
CA ASN A 157 -11.86 9.60 -1.65
C ASN A 157 -12.08 10.12 -3.09
N HIS A 158 -11.78 11.39 -3.36
CA HIS A 158 -11.88 12.05 -4.67
C HIS A 158 -10.56 12.69 -5.12
N ALA A 159 -9.45 12.27 -4.53
CA ALA A 159 -8.14 12.81 -4.81
C ALA A 159 -7.53 12.19 -6.09
N PRO A 160 -6.87 13.01 -6.94
CA PRO A 160 -5.96 12.49 -7.96
C PRO A 160 -4.82 11.67 -7.36
N ILE A 161 -4.47 10.58 -8.02
CA ILE A 161 -3.32 9.71 -7.69
C ILE A 161 -2.41 9.60 -8.92
N TRP A 162 -1.10 9.72 -8.72
CA TRP A 162 -0.15 9.69 -9.82
C TRP A 162 1.24 9.18 -9.41
N LEU A 163 1.97 8.67 -10.41
CA LEU A 163 3.36 8.26 -10.29
C LEU A 163 4.14 8.59 -11.57
N GLN A 164 5.36 9.08 -11.38
CA GLN A 164 6.36 9.33 -12.39
C GLN A 164 7.62 8.52 -12.14
N VAL A 165 8.30 8.13 -13.23
CA VAL A 165 9.65 7.58 -13.19
C VAL A 165 10.56 8.49 -14.00
N ASN A 166 11.60 9.01 -13.37
CA ASN A 166 12.53 9.98 -13.95
C ASN A 166 11.80 11.19 -14.57
N GLY A 167 10.74 11.66 -13.88
CA GLY A 167 9.89 12.79 -14.32
C GLY A 167 8.91 12.48 -15.45
N SER A 168 8.87 11.25 -15.97
CA SER A 168 7.90 10.84 -16.98
C SER A 168 6.69 10.19 -16.32
N ASP A 169 5.48 10.66 -16.64
CA ASP A 169 4.22 10.07 -16.15
C ASP A 169 4.12 8.60 -16.52
N ARG A 170 3.80 7.77 -15.52
CA ARG A 170 3.57 6.33 -15.67
C ARG A 170 2.18 5.92 -15.22
N GLN A 171 1.70 6.48 -14.11
CA GLN A 171 0.37 6.22 -13.57
C GLN A 171 -0.34 7.53 -13.29
N ARG A 172 -1.62 7.63 -13.64
CA ARG A 172 -2.43 8.82 -13.42
C ARG A 172 -3.90 8.45 -13.37
N SER A 173 -4.55 8.65 -12.23
CA SER A 173 -5.95 8.29 -12.00
C SER A 173 -6.55 9.12 -10.85
N ASP A 174 -7.63 8.63 -10.26
CA ASP A 174 -8.36 9.25 -9.15
C ASP A 174 -8.85 8.16 -8.19
N ILE A 175 -8.82 8.42 -6.88
CA ILE A 175 -9.26 7.45 -5.85
C ILE A 175 -10.71 7.00 -6.05
N ARG A 176 -11.58 7.82 -6.66
CA ARG A 176 -12.94 7.43 -7.04
C ARG A 176 -13.02 6.22 -7.98
N HIS A 177 -11.94 5.92 -8.70
CA HIS A 177 -11.89 4.80 -9.63
C HIS A 177 -11.62 3.45 -8.96
N LEU A 178 -11.48 3.42 -7.63
CA LEU A 178 -11.50 2.18 -6.87
C LEU A 178 -12.81 1.40 -7.15
N ILE A 179 -12.69 0.12 -7.52
CA ILE A 179 -13.84 -0.77 -7.73
C ILE A 179 -14.57 -1.02 -6.41
N TRP A 180 -13.79 -1.30 -5.37
CA TRP A 180 -14.20 -1.39 -3.98
C TRP A 180 -13.63 -0.18 -3.26
N SER A 181 -14.49 0.75 -2.89
CA SER A 181 -14.12 1.95 -2.14
C SER A 181 -13.37 1.59 -0.85
N VAL A 182 -12.73 2.59 -0.22
CA VAL A 182 -12.06 2.41 1.08
C VAL A 182 -13.00 1.77 2.11
N ASN A 183 -14.24 2.25 2.21
CA ASN A 183 -15.22 1.75 3.17
C ASN A 183 -15.64 0.31 2.85
N GLU A 184 -15.85 -0.02 1.57
CA GLU A 184 -16.16 -1.39 1.16
C GLU A 184 -14.98 -2.32 1.46
N THR A 185 -13.76 -1.91 1.11
CA THR A 185 -12.54 -2.67 1.39
C THR A 185 -12.43 -3.02 2.88
N ILE A 186 -12.62 -2.05 3.77
CA ILE A 186 -12.59 -2.27 5.23
C ILE A 186 -13.69 -3.24 5.64
N SER A 187 -14.92 -3.04 5.17
CA SER A 187 -16.06 -3.89 5.51
C SER A 187 -15.83 -5.34 5.08
N TYR A 188 -15.44 -5.57 3.83
CA TYR A 188 -15.12 -6.90 3.30
C TYR A 188 -13.95 -7.55 4.02
N LEU A 189 -12.84 -6.83 4.20
CA LEU A 189 -11.65 -7.36 4.87
C LEU A 189 -11.95 -7.77 6.31
N SER A 190 -12.79 -6.99 6.99
CA SER A 190 -13.18 -7.25 8.38
C SER A 190 -14.04 -8.51 8.59
N GLY A 191 -14.57 -9.11 7.52
CA GLY A 191 -15.24 -10.41 7.58
C GLY A 191 -14.26 -11.60 7.51
N PHE A 192 -13.02 -11.37 7.06
CA PHE A 192 -11.96 -12.39 7.04
C PHE A 192 -11.00 -12.25 8.22
N PHE A 193 -10.75 -11.02 8.67
CA PHE A 193 -9.81 -10.72 9.74
C PHE A 193 -10.37 -9.65 10.67
N GLU A 194 -10.25 -9.88 11.98
CA GLU A 194 -10.46 -8.79 12.93
C GLU A 194 -9.38 -7.72 12.75
N LEU A 195 -9.80 -6.54 12.31
CA LEU A 195 -8.95 -5.38 12.15
C LEU A 195 -8.58 -4.81 13.52
N GLN A 196 -7.36 -4.31 13.63
CA GLN A 196 -6.79 -3.79 14.87
C GLN A 196 -6.14 -2.42 14.63
N PRO A 197 -6.08 -1.56 15.66
CA PRO A 197 -5.25 -0.37 15.60
C PRO A 197 -3.81 -0.73 15.21
N GLY A 198 -3.27 -0.03 14.22
CA GLY A 198 -1.95 -0.32 13.65
C GLY A 198 -1.98 -1.05 12.32
N ASP A 199 -3.12 -1.61 11.90
CA ASP A 199 -3.22 -2.23 10.58
C ASP A 199 -3.17 -1.16 9.47
N LEU A 200 -2.48 -1.48 8.38
CA LEU A 200 -2.42 -0.70 7.15
C LEU A 200 -3.14 -1.46 6.03
N ILE A 201 -3.84 -0.72 5.16
CA ILE A 201 -4.52 -1.25 3.98
C ILE A 201 -4.06 -0.47 2.75
N PHE A 202 -3.31 -1.14 1.88
CA PHE A 202 -2.94 -0.71 0.54
C PHE A 202 -4.13 -1.01 -0.39
N THR A 203 -4.76 0.03 -0.92
CA THR A 203 -6.12 -0.09 -1.51
C THR A 203 -6.14 -0.57 -2.96
N GLY A 204 -4.98 -0.87 -3.55
CA GLY A 204 -4.81 -1.17 -4.96
C GLY A 204 -4.24 0.01 -5.76
N THR A 205 -3.68 -0.32 -6.92
CA THR A 205 -3.03 0.62 -7.85
C THR A 205 -3.85 0.85 -9.12
N PRO A 206 -3.81 2.07 -9.71
CA PRO A 206 -4.32 2.31 -11.05
C PRO A 206 -3.44 1.67 -12.13
N GLU A 207 -3.87 1.77 -13.38
CA GLU A 207 -3.16 1.30 -14.57
C GLU A 207 -1.79 1.97 -14.76
N GLY A 208 -0.96 1.39 -15.62
CA GLY A 208 0.35 1.93 -15.97
C GLY A 208 1.48 1.45 -15.06
N VAL A 209 1.27 0.30 -14.41
CA VAL A 209 2.33 -0.38 -13.65
C VAL A 209 3.48 -0.73 -14.59
N GLY A 210 4.71 -0.66 -14.09
CA GLY A 210 5.86 -0.86 -14.96
C GLY A 210 7.11 -1.19 -14.18
N ALA A 211 8.11 -1.69 -14.91
CA ALA A 211 9.40 -2.03 -14.34
C ALA A 211 10.23 -0.77 -14.04
N VAL A 212 11.07 -0.86 -13.02
CA VAL A 212 12.15 0.08 -12.69
C VAL A 212 13.47 -0.68 -12.59
N VAL A 213 14.56 0.01 -12.91
CA VAL A 213 15.92 -0.52 -12.81
C VAL A 213 16.76 0.34 -11.88
N LYS A 214 17.95 -0.16 -11.53
CA LYS A 214 18.91 0.60 -10.74
C LYS A 214 19.22 1.94 -11.40
N GLY A 215 19.19 3.01 -10.60
CA GLY A 215 19.37 4.38 -11.03
C GLY A 215 18.06 5.16 -11.22
N ASP A 216 16.93 4.46 -11.43
CA ASP A 216 15.63 5.12 -11.58
C ASP A 216 15.18 5.81 -10.30
N VAL A 217 14.48 6.94 -10.47
CA VAL A 217 13.83 7.68 -9.41
C VAL A 217 12.32 7.67 -9.63
N ILE A 218 11.60 7.10 -8.67
CA ILE A 218 10.15 7.09 -8.58
C ILE A 218 9.73 8.30 -7.74
N THR A 219 8.75 9.06 -8.23
CA THR A 219 8.04 10.07 -7.45
C THR A 219 6.54 9.88 -7.63
N GLY A 220 5.75 9.97 -6.56
CA GLY A 220 4.30 9.82 -6.67
C GLY A 220 3.57 10.50 -5.52
N ASN A 221 2.27 10.70 -5.70
CA ASN A 221 1.42 11.25 -4.66
C ASN A 221 -0.05 10.85 -4.83
N VAL A 222 -0.76 10.79 -3.70
CA VAL A 222 -2.20 11.04 -3.64
C VAL A 222 -2.39 12.50 -3.23
N GLU A 223 -3.11 13.28 -4.04
CA GLU A 223 -3.28 14.71 -3.79
C GLU A 223 -3.87 14.98 -2.40
N GLY A 224 -3.36 16.02 -1.74
CA GLY A 224 -3.68 16.33 -0.34
C GLY A 224 -2.82 15.58 0.69
N LEU A 225 -2.07 14.55 0.29
CA LEU A 225 -1.12 13.83 1.15
C LEU A 225 0.33 14.22 0.85
N THR A 226 1.25 13.68 1.66
CA THR A 226 2.69 13.88 1.46
C THR A 226 3.18 13.06 0.26
N PRO A 227 3.86 13.68 -0.72
CA PRO A 227 4.49 12.96 -1.82
C PRO A 227 5.57 12.00 -1.35
N ILE A 228 5.75 10.91 -2.09
CA ILE A 228 6.82 9.92 -1.86
C ILE A 228 7.87 10.00 -2.98
N ALA A 229 9.14 9.86 -2.60
CA ALA A 229 10.26 9.77 -3.54
C ALA A 229 11.16 8.57 -3.18
N VAL A 230 11.49 7.75 -4.18
CA VAL A 230 12.30 6.54 -4.02
C VAL A 230 13.31 6.43 -5.16
N LYS A 231 14.58 6.26 -4.84
CA LYS A 231 15.66 5.99 -5.79
C LYS A 231 16.10 4.53 -5.70
N ILE A 232 16.11 3.82 -6.83
CA ILE A 232 16.53 2.43 -6.90
C ILE A 232 18.05 2.32 -6.99
N VAL A 233 18.69 1.49 -6.16
CA VAL A 233 20.16 1.29 -6.13
C VAL A 233 20.61 -0.18 -6.23
#